data_AF-A0A3L6J7G6-F1
#
_entry.id   AF-A0A3L6J7G6-F1
#
_cell.length_a   1.000
_cell.length_b   1.000
_cell.length_c   1.000
_cell.angle_alpha   90.00
_cell.angle_beta   90.00
_cell.angle_gamma   90.00
#
_symmetry.space_group_name_H-M   'P 1'
#
loop_
_entity.id
_entity.type
_entity.pdbx_description
1 polymer ?
#
loop_
_entity_poly.entity_id
_entity_poly.type
_entity_poly.pdbx_seq_one_letter_code
_entity_poly.pdbx_strand_id
1 'polypeptide(L)'
;DSKGRGAAHTGEKCMESAAHVVGKGYTCQGNILASASVVTSMAETYERTEGDLIDKLFAGLKSGQAQGGDKRGMQSAAVLVVRKNGGYGGGNDRYVDVRVDEHPRPIEELERIFRIYDMTLLSREPLNMLIRLEGAVAQRVQEALVTLGYLKAAERACFPPEAAAALEKFMNVSNFENKARSDGTIWQSVLDYLMKEARVG
;
A
#
# COMPACT_ATOMS: atom_id res chain seq x y z
N ASP A 1 5.66 7.92 -22.41
CA ASP A 1 6.98 7.29 -22.63
C ASP A 1 7.82 7.41 -21.36
N SER A 2 9.08 6.98 -21.37
CA SER A 2 9.96 7.04 -20.18
C SER A 2 10.28 8.46 -19.68
N LYS A 3 9.92 9.50 -20.44
CA LYS A 3 10.02 10.92 -20.03
C LYS A 3 8.68 11.48 -19.51
N GLY A 4 7.67 10.64 -19.32
CA GLY A 4 6.33 11.05 -18.90
C GLY A 4 5.49 11.69 -20.00
N ARG A 5 5.87 11.58 -21.29
CA ARG A 5 5.04 12.10 -22.39
C ARG A 5 3.86 11.16 -22.62
N GLY A 6 2.64 11.64 -22.40
CA GLY A 6 1.41 10.90 -22.65
C GLY A 6 0.93 11.05 -24.09
N ALA A 7 0.37 9.99 -24.67
CA ALA A 7 -0.37 10.04 -25.91
C ALA A 7 -1.60 9.14 -25.76
N ALA A 8 -2.77 9.63 -26.17
CA ALA A 8 -4.01 8.89 -26.15
C ALA A 8 -4.71 9.05 -27.50
N HIS A 9 -5.42 8.01 -27.93
CA HIS A 9 -6.23 8.03 -29.14
C HIS A 9 -7.56 7.32 -28.88
N THR A 10 -8.67 8.02 -29.10
CA THR A 10 -10.01 7.42 -29.10
C THR A 10 -10.46 7.39 -30.55
N GLY A 11 -10.59 6.18 -31.13
CA GLY A 11 -10.96 6.03 -32.53
C GLY A 11 -12.44 6.34 -32.77
N GLU A 12 -12.77 6.79 -33.98
CA GLU A 12 -14.13 7.18 -34.39
C GLU A 12 -15.17 6.04 -34.30
N LYS A 13 -14.71 4.78 -34.21
CA LYS A 13 -15.55 3.58 -34.02
C LYS A 13 -15.73 3.18 -32.54
N CYS A 14 -15.19 3.94 -31.59
CA CYS A 14 -15.46 3.70 -30.18
C CYS A 14 -16.93 4.03 -29.87
N MET A 15 -17.58 3.18 -29.07
CA MET A 15 -18.95 3.44 -28.60
C MET A 15 -19.03 4.82 -27.91
N GLU A 16 -20.19 5.49 -27.96
CA GLU A 16 -20.44 6.88 -27.47
C GLU A 16 -19.89 7.19 -26.06
N SER A 17 -19.56 6.18 -25.27
CA SER A 17 -18.98 6.30 -23.93
C SER A 17 -17.51 5.90 -23.85
N ALA A 18 -16.67 6.48 -24.70
CA ALA A 18 -15.21 6.40 -24.58
C ALA A 18 -14.64 7.81 -24.37
N ALA A 19 -13.70 7.94 -23.44
CA ALA A 19 -13.09 9.22 -23.09
C ALA A 19 -11.61 9.03 -22.75
N HIS A 20 -10.83 10.09 -22.94
CA HIS A 20 -9.45 10.15 -22.47
C HIS A 20 -9.11 11.55 -21.97
N VAL A 21 -8.15 11.63 -21.05
CA VAL A 21 -7.49 12.86 -20.61
C VAL A 21 -5.98 12.62 -20.68
N VAL A 22 -5.27 13.60 -21.25
CA VAL A 22 -3.80 13.64 -21.23
C VAL A 22 -3.41 14.79 -20.30
N GLY A 23 -2.73 14.45 -19.21
CA GLY A 23 -2.20 15.44 -18.28
C GLY A 23 -0.68 15.40 -18.25
N LYS A 24 -0.09 16.14 -17.31
CA LYS A 24 1.37 16.22 -17.17
C LYS A 24 1.90 14.91 -16.58
N GLY A 25 2.54 14.08 -17.41
CA GLY A 25 3.15 12.83 -16.93
C GLY A 25 2.24 11.60 -16.98
N TYR A 26 0.99 11.72 -17.45
CA TYR A 26 0.02 10.62 -17.42
C TYR A 26 -1.03 10.71 -18.53
N THR A 27 -1.73 9.60 -18.71
CA THR A 27 -2.95 9.50 -19.52
C THR A 27 -3.98 8.71 -18.75
N CYS A 28 -5.23 9.14 -18.76
CA CYS A 28 -6.36 8.40 -18.23
C CYS A 28 -7.35 8.14 -19.36
N GLN A 29 -7.87 6.92 -19.47
CA GLN A 29 -8.74 6.54 -20.57
C GLN A 29 -9.67 5.40 -20.16
N GLY A 30 -10.81 5.32 -20.83
CA GLY A 30 -11.77 4.25 -20.64
C GLY A 30 -12.73 4.10 -21.80
N ASN A 31 -13.38 2.95 -21.86
CA ASN A 31 -14.42 2.60 -22.82
C ASN A 31 -15.61 2.00 -22.05
N ILE A 32 -16.81 2.06 -22.66
CA ILE A 32 -18.05 1.56 -22.04
C ILE A 32 -18.32 2.26 -20.69
N LEU A 33 -17.93 3.52 -20.58
CA LEU A 33 -18.06 4.31 -19.36
C LEU A 33 -19.52 4.71 -19.10
N ALA A 34 -19.91 4.89 -17.84
CA ALA A 34 -21.20 5.49 -17.48
C ALA A 34 -21.36 6.87 -18.12
N SER A 35 -20.28 7.65 -18.14
CA SER A 35 -20.18 8.99 -18.71
C SER A 35 -18.70 9.36 -18.95
N ALA A 36 -18.45 10.49 -19.62
CA ALA A 36 -17.11 11.07 -19.71
C ALA A 36 -16.58 11.56 -18.34
N SER A 37 -17.47 11.87 -17.38
CA SER A 37 -17.06 12.36 -16.05
C SER A 37 -16.25 11.34 -15.27
N VAL A 38 -16.37 10.04 -15.59
CA VAL A 38 -15.51 8.98 -15.03
C VAL A 38 -14.04 9.31 -15.24
N VAL A 39 -13.62 9.57 -16.49
CA VAL A 39 -12.21 9.82 -16.82
C VAL A 39 -11.76 11.20 -16.34
N THR A 40 -12.61 12.22 -16.44
CA THR A 40 -12.30 13.56 -15.91
C THR A 40 -12.07 13.52 -14.40
N SER A 41 -12.94 12.83 -13.66
CA SER A 41 -12.84 12.72 -12.20
C SER A 41 -11.61 11.92 -11.76
N MET A 42 -11.26 10.84 -12.47
CA MET A 42 -10.01 10.11 -12.25
C MET A 42 -8.79 11.02 -12.41
N ALA A 43 -8.73 11.80 -13.49
CA ALA A 43 -7.63 12.69 -13.81
C ALA A 43 -7.47 13.82 -12.77
N GLU A 44 -8.57 14.53 -12.46
CA GLU A 44 -8.57 15.61 -11.47
C GLU A 44 -8.18 15.11 -10.06
N THR A 45 -8.68 13.92 -9.70
CA THR A 45 -8.35 13.31 -8.41
C THR A 45 -6.89 12.90 -8.36
N TYR A 46 -6.36 12.30 -9.43
CA TYR A 46 -4.94 11.96 -9.54
C TYR A 46 -4.04 13.20 -9.37
N GLU A 47 -4.39 14.32 -10.00
CA GLU A 47 -3.60 15.56 -9.91
C GLU A 47 -3.63 16.22 -8.53
N ARG A 48 -4.79 16.18 -7.85
CA ARG A 48 -4.98 16.78 -6.52
C ARG A 48 -4.50 15.89 -5.37
N THR A 49 -4.37 14.58 -5.59
CA THR A 49 -3.96 13.65 -4.54
C THR A 49 -2.47 13.81 -4.28
N GLU A 50 -2.14 14.09 -3.02
CA GLU A 50 -0.77 14.07 -2.51
C GLU A 50 -0.34 12.64 -2.16
N GLY A 51 0.96 12.45 -1.94
CA GLY A 51 1.55 11.13 -1.70
C GLY A 51 2.25 10.56 -2.92
N ASP A 52 2.59 9.28 -2.82
CA ASP A 52 3.32 8.57 -3.86
C ASP A 52 2.38 8.14 -5.00
N LEU A 53 2.95 7.70 -6.12
CA LEU A 53 2.22 7.35 -7.32
C LEU A 53 1.06 6.37 -7.07
N ILE A 54 1.26 5.38 -6.20
CA ILE A 54 0.23 4.38 -5.88
C ILE A 54 -1.00 5.01 -5.20
N ASP A 55 -0.80 6.00 -4.33
CA ASP A 55 -1.88 6.69 -3.62
C ASP A 55 -2.76 7.44 -4.62
N LYS A 56 -2.11 8.13 -5.58
CA LYS A 56 -2.78 8.84 -6.67
C LYS A 56 -3.55 7.90 -7.59
N LEU A 57 -2.98 6.72 -7.90
CA LEU A 57 -3.64 5.72 -8.74
C LEU A 57 -4.89 5.14 -8.04
N PHE A 58 -4.80 4.79 -6.76
CA PHE A 58 -5.95 4.32 -5.99
C PHE A 58 -7.05 5.39 -5.86
N ALA A 59 -6.66 6.63 -5.58
CA ALA A 59 -7.60 7.74 -5.49
C ALA A 59 -8.32 7.97 -6.84
N GLY A 60 -7.58 7.92 -7.94
CA GLY A 60 -8.14 7.96 -9.30
C GLY A 60 -9.17 6.85 -9.52
N LEU A 61 -8.79 5.58 -9.31
CA LEU A 61 -9.69 4.42 -9.51
C LEU A 61 -11.00 4.55 -8.72
N LYS A 62 -10.92 4.92 -7.44
CA LYS A 62 -12.09 5.11 -6.59
C LYS A 62 -12.99 6.24 -7.09
N SER A 63 -12.38 7.36 -7.50
CA SER A 63 -13.11 8.53 -7.99
C SER A 63 -13.85 8.24 -9.30
N GLY A 64 -13.18 7.56 -10.24
CA GLY A 64 -13.82 7.09 -11.47
C GLY A 64 -14.99 6.15 -11.23
N GLN A 65 -14.83 5.20 -10.31
CA GLN A 65 -15.92 4.30 -9.93
C GLN A 65 -17.10 5.06 -9.29
N ALA A 66 -16.84 6.08 -8.48
CA ALA A 66 -17.88 6.92 -7.86
C ALA A 66 -18.69 7.73 -8.90
N GLN A 67 -18.13 7.98 -10.09
CA GLN A 67 -18.85 8.58 -11.23
C GLN A 67 -19.65 7.56 -12.06
N GLY A 68 -19.80 6.33 -11.56
CA GLY A 68 -20.53 5.24 -12.21
C GLY A 68 -19.65 4.22 -12.94
N GLY A 69 -18.35 4.49 -13.11
CA GLY A 69 -17.39 3.52 -13.65
C GLY A 69 -17.76 2.96 -15.03
N ASP A 70 -17.51 1.67 -15.23
CA ASP A 70 -17.95 0.92 -16.41
C ASP A 70 -19.46 0.61 -16.31
N LYS A 71 -20.21 0.81 -17.40
CA LYS A 71 -21.66 0.57 -17.46
C LYS A 71 -22.05 -0.87 -17.16
N ARG A 72 -21.13 -1.82 -17.30
CA ARG A 72 -21.34 -3.24 -17.01
C ARG A 72 -21.14 -3.59 -15.54
N GLY A 73 -20.69 -2.64 -14.72
CA GLY A 73 -20.28 -2.86 -13.34
C GLY A 73 -18.78 -3.15 -13.22
N MET A 74 -18.39 -3.76 -12.11
CA MET A 74 -16.99 -4.08 -11.78
C MET A 74 -16.80 -5.59 -11.64
N GLN A 75 -15.67 -6.09 -12.13
CA GLN A 75 -15.31 -7.51 -12.02
C GLN A 75 -13.86 -7.67 -11.56
N SER A 76 -12.96 -6.84 -12.05
CA SER A 76 -11.53 -6.90 -11.72
C SER A 76 -10.93 -5.52 -11.52
N ALA A 77 -9.78 -5.48 -10.84
CA ALA A 77 -8.97 -4.28 -10.66
C ALA A 77 -7.50 -4.69 -10.49
N ALA A 78 -6.58 -3.87 -10.99
CA ALA A 78 -5.15 -4.13 -10.88
C ALA A 78 -4.37 -2.83 -10.81
N VAL A 79 -3.20 -2.89 -10.18
CA VAL A 79 -2.23 -1.79 -10.18
C VAL A 79 -0.82 -2.31 -10.34
N LEU A 80 -0.08 -1.68 -11.26
CA LEU A 80 1.31 -1.97 -11.55
C LEU A 80 2.12 -0.68 -11.47
N VAL A 81 3.11 -0.66 -10.59
CA VAL A 81 4.11 0.40 -10.49
C VAL A 81 5.48 -0.24 -10.64
N VAL A 82 6.28 0.29 -11.57
CA VAL A 82 7.65 -0.16 -11.79
C VAL A 82 8.66 0.92 -11.46
N ARG A 83 9.78 0.50 -10.86
CA ARG A 83 10.92 1.33 -10.52
C ARG A 83 12.15 0.46 -10.62
N LYS A 84 13.26 0.99 -11.13
CA LYS A 84 14.54 0.26 -11.17
C LYS A 84 14.89 -0.30 -9.78
N ASN A 85 15.10 -1.61 -9.69
CA ASN A 85 15.37 -2.34 -8.46
C ASN A 85 14.31 -2.09 -7.36
N GLY A 86 13.05 -1.87 -7.76
CA GLY A 86 11.95 -1.56 -6.85
C GLY A 86 11.30 -2.78 -6.22
N GLY A 87 11.51 -3.98 -6.77
CA GLY A 87 10.95 -5.20 -6.22
C GLY A 87 11.57 -5.62 -4.89
N TYR A 88 10.98 -6.63 -4.27
CA TYR A 88 11.45 -7.20 -2.99
C TYR A 88 12.96 -7.51 -3.04
N GLY A 89 13.69 -7.03 -2.04
CA GLY A 89 15.16 -7.16 -1.95
C GLY A 89 15.94 -6.51 -3.11
N GLY A 90 15.29 -5.69 -3.95
CA GLY A 90 15.86 -5.13 -5.17
C GLY A 90 16.03 -6.16 -6.30
N GLY A 91 15.39 -7.33 -6.22
CA GLY A 91 15.59 -8.44 -7.17
C GLY A 91 14.91 -8.27 -8.53
N ASN A 92 14.04 -7.29 -8.71
CA ASN A 92 13.40 -6.93 -9.97
C ASN A 92 12.88 -5.48 -9.97
N ASP A 93 12.22 -5.06 -11.05
CA ASP A 93 11.71 -3.69 -11.21
C ASP A 93 10.24 -3.50 -10.80
N ARG A 94 9.54 -4.55 -10.35
CA ARG A 94 8.12 -4.47 -9.95
C ARG A 94 8.01 -3.95 -8.53
N TYR A 95 7.84 -2.65 -8.40
CA TYR A 95 7.66 -1.99 -7.10
C TYR A 95 6.32 -2.38 -6.47
N VAL A 96 5.24 -2.30 -7.23
CA VAL A 96 3.90 -2.77 -6.83
C VAL A 96 3.30 -3.55 -8.00
N ASP A 97 2.84 -4.77 -7.77
CA ASP A 97 2.10 -5.57 -8.75
C ASP A 97 1.00 -6.34 -8.00
N VAL A 98 -0.18 -5.72 -7.91
CA VAL A 98 -1.31 -6.27 -7.15
C VAL A 98 -2.52 -6.35 -8.06
N ARG A 99 -3.23 -7.47 -8.01
CA ARG A 99 -4.35 -7.78 -8.90
C ARG A 99 -5.47 -8.45 -8.12
N VAL A 100 -6.69 -8.10 -8.51
CA VAL A 100 -7.93 -8.79 -8.16
C VAL A 100 -8.59 -9.12 -9.49
N ASP A 101 -8.50 -10.39 -9.90
CA ASP A 101 -8.98 -10.81 -11.22
C ASP A 101 -10.49 -11.12 -11.24
N GLU A 102 -11.10 -11.40 -10.08
CA GLU A 102 -12.55 -11.52 -9.89
C GLU A 102 -12.90 -11.13 -8.45
N HIS A 103 -13.79 -10.16 -8.28
CA HIS A 103 -14.46 -9.86 -7.02
C HIS A 103 -15.66 -8.92 -7.28
N PRO A 104 -16.77 -9.00 -6.53
CA PRO A 104 -17.90 -8.07 -6.67
C PRO A 104 -17.55 -6.60 -6.38
N ARG A 105 -16.47 -6.38 -5.61
CA ARG A 105 -15.94 -5.05 -5.25
C ARG A 105 -14.41 -5.04 -5.41
N PRO A 106 -13.89 -5.12 -6.64
CA PRO A 106 -12.47 -5.43 -6.86
C PRO A 106 -11.56 -4.27 -6.50
N ILE A 107 -12.03 -3.01 -6.55
CA ILE A 107 -11.23 -1.85 -6.13
C ILE A 107 -11.04 -1.82 -4.60
N GLU A 108 -12.09 -2.11 -3.84
CA GLU A 108 -12.01 -2.23 -2.37
C GLU A 108 -11.10 -3.38 -1.96
N GLU A 109 -11.23 -4.52 -2.64
CA GLU A 109 -10.40 -5.69 -2.38
C GLU A 109 -8.93 -5.47 -2.79
N LEU A 110 -8.70 -4.78 -3.90
CA LEU A 110 -7.36 -4.40 -4.35
C LEU A 110 -6.67 -3.52 -3.30
N GLU A 111 -7.40 -2.56 -2.72
CA GLU A 111 -6.87 -1.72 -1.63
C GLU A 111 -6.57 -2.55 -0.38
N ARG A 112 -7.45 -3.49 0.00
CA ARG A 112 -7.23 -4.38 1.14
C ARG A 112 -5.95 -5.20 0.97
N ILE A 113 -5.76 -5.81 -0.20
CA ILE A 113 -4.54 -6.59 -0.52
C ILE A 113 -3.32 -5.67 -0.58
N PHE A 114 -3.45 -4.49 -1.18
CA PHE A 114 -2.37 -3.51 -1.22
C PHE A 114 -1.91 -3.09 0.18
N ARG A 115 -2.81 -2.93 1.17
CA ARG A 115 -2.40 -2.62 2.55
C ARG A 115 -1.54 -3.72 3.16
N ILE A 116 -1.79 -4.98 2.83
CA ILE A 116 -0.93 -6.10 3.26
C ILE A 116 0.42 -5.98 2.56
N TYR A 117 0.41 -5.79 1.23
CA TYR A 117 1.63 -5.62 0.43
C TYR A 117 2.50 -4.44 0.91
N ASP A 118 1.89 -3.29 1.20
CA ASP A 118 2.55 -2.09 1.69
C ASP A 118 3.20 -2.32 3.07
N MET A 119 2.51 -3.09 3.92
CA MET A 119 3.06 -3.50 5.20
C MET A 119 4.24 -4.48 5.01
N THR A 120 4.07 -5.58 4.28
CA THR A 120 5.06 -6.66 4.28
C THR A 120 6.22 -6.46 3.30
N LEU A 121 6.04 -5.65 2.25
CA LEU A 121 7.02 -5.57 1.15
C LEU A 121 7.54 -4.16 0.89
N LEU A 122 6.84 -3.11 1.32
CA LEU A 122 7.23 -1.72 1.03
C LEU A 122 7.76 -0.96 2.25
N SER A 123 8.73 -0.09 1.99
CA SER A 123 9.29 0.85 2.98
C SER A 123 8.93 2.28 2.55
N ARG A 124 7.70 2.70 2.86
CA ARG A 124 7.12 4.00 2.47
C ARG A 124 6.75 4.91 3.65
N GLU A 125 6.87 4.41 4.87
CA GLU A 125 6.45 5.16 6.06
C GLU A 125 7.31 6.39 6.30
N PRO A 126 6.71 7.55 6.62
CA PRO A 126 7.45 8.76 6.92
C PRO A 126 8.16 8.64 8.28
N LEU A 127 9.36 9.20 8.40
CA LEU A 127 10.20 9.07 9.61
C LEU A 127 9.53 9.55 10.92
N ASN A 128 8.51 10.40 10.85
CA ASN A 128 7.73 10.83 12.01
C ASN A 128 6.83 9.73 12.59
N MET A 129 6.71 8.57 11.92
CA MET A 129 6.06 7.36 12.44
C MET A 129 7.02 6.43 13.20
N LEU A 130 8.29 6.81 13.35
CA LEU A 130 9.23 6.08 14.19
C LEU A 130 9.00 6.38 15.67
N ILE A 131 8.98 5.32 16.46
CA ILE A 131 8.78 5.37 17.91
C ILE A 131 10.02 4.81 18.58
N ARG A 132 10.51 5.48 19.62
CA ARG A 132 11.60 4.97 20.46
C ARG A 132 11.11 3.79 21.29
N LEU A 133 11.89 2.71 21.31
CA LEU A 133 11.66 1.54 22.16
C LEU A 133 12.12 1.84 23.59
N GLU A 134 11.43 2.76 24.26
CA GLU A 134 11.76 3.22 25.61
C GLU A 134 10.51 3.29 26.50
N GLY A 135 10.71 3.28 27.82
CA GLY A 135 9.65 3.46 28.81
C GLY A 135 8.44 2.53 28.59
N ALA A 136 7.25 3.14 28.51
CA ALA A 136 5.99 2.40 28.35
C ALA A 136 5.91 1.66 27.01
N VAL A 137 6.54 2.16 25.95
CA VAL A 137 6.54 1.49 24.63
C VAL A 137 7.39 0.23 24.70
N ALA A 138 8.60 0.31 25.24
CA ALA A 138 9.47 -0.86 25.44
C ALA A 138 8.77 -1.95 26.26
N GLN A 139 8.11 -1.56 27.35
CA GLN A 139 7.38 -2.49 28.20
C GLN A 139 6.23 -3.17 27.45
N ARG A 140 5.40 -2.40 26.73
CA ARG A 140 4.27 -2.94 25.96
C ARG A 140 4.74 -3.91 24.87
N VAL A 141 5.80 -3.58 24.14
CA VAL A 141 6.36 -4.45 23.11
C VAL A 141 6.81 -5.77 23.72
N GLN A 142 7.52 -5.73 24.86
CA GLN A 142 7.94 -6.94 25.56
C GLN A 142 6.75 -7.79 26.04
N GLU A 143 5.73 -7.18 26.64
CA GLU A 143 4.52 -7.88 27.10
C GLU A 143 3.78 -8.56 25.94
N ALA A 144 3.70 -7.90 24.77
CA ALA A 144 3.13 -8.49 23.56
C ALA A 144 3.97 -9.69 23.07
N LEU A 145 5.31 -9.56 23.07
CA LEU A 145 6.20 -10.66 22.69
C LEU A 145 6.13 -11.85 23.66
N VAL A 146 5.90 -11.60 24.96
CA VAL A 146 5.65 -12.66 25.94
C VAL A 146 4.34 -13.37 25.65
N THR A 147 3.27 -12.62 25.41
CA THR A 147 1.94 -13.16 25.07
C THR A 147 2.00 -14.05 23.83
N LEU A 148 2.75 -13.62 22.82
CA LEU A 148 2.96 -14.36 21.57
C LEU A 148 4.00 -15.48 21.68
N GLY A 149 4.63 -15.70 22.84
CA GLY A 149 5.61 -16.77 23.07
C GLY A 149 6.99 -16.53 22.43
N TYR A 150 7.30 -15.31 21.99
CA TYR A 150 8.62 -14.94 21.47
C TYR A 150 9.62 -14.58 22.59
N LEU A 151 9.13 -14.10 23.73
CA LEU A 151 9.92 -13.69 24.89
C LEU A 151 9.43 -14.41 26.15
N LYS A 152 10.33 -14.75 27.08
CA LYS A 152 9.95 -15.48 28.31
C LYS A 152 9.29 -14.60 29.36
N ALA A 153 9.80 -13.39 29.56
CA ALA A 153 9.30 -12.43 30.53
C ALA A 153 9.63 -11.00 30.08
N ALA A 154 8.80 -10.04 30.48
CA ALA A 154 9.05 -8.63 30.20
C ALA A 154 9.87 -7.99 31.33
N GLU A 155 10.83 -7.14 30.98
CA GLU A 155 11.60 -6.34 31.94
C GLU A 155 11.07 -4.91 32.01
N ARG A 156 11.01 -4.35 33.22
CA ARG A 156 10.64 -2.94 33.42
C ARG A 156 11.86 -2.05 33.17
N ALA A 157 11.61 -0.91 32.52
CA ALA A 157 12.54 0.20 32.33
C ALA A 157 13.70 0.03 31.33
N CYS A 158 13.83 -1.10 30.63
CA CYS A 158 14.80 -1.27 29.55
C CYS A 158 14.23 -2.10 28.38
N PHE A 159 14.95 -2.11 27.24
CA PHE A 159 14.69 -3.02 26.12
C PHE A 159 15.94 -3.90 25.94
N PRO A 160 16.00 -5.06 26.61
CA PRO A 160 17.22 -5.88 26.67
C PRO A 160 17.53 -6.53 25.32
N PRO A 161 18.78 -6.99 25.09
CA PRO A 161 19.16 -7.69 23.87
C PRO A 161 18.28 -8.92 23.57
N GLU A 162 17.80 -9.63 24.60
CA GLU A 162 16.87 -10.75 24.43
C GLU A 162 15.52 -10.30 23.84
N ALA A 163 14.98 -9.16 24.31
CA ALA A 163 13.76 -8.57 23.75
C ALA A 163 13.97 -8.08 22.32
N ALA A 164 15.15 -7.54 22.00
CA ALA A 164 15.50 -7.14 20.63
C ALA A 164 15.56 -8.35 19.68
N ALA A 165 16.19 -9.45 20.10
CA ALA A 165 16.22 -10.68 19.33
C ALA A 165 14.82 -11.31 19.18
N ALA A 166 13.99 -11.25 20.22
CA ALA A 166 12.60 -11.71 20.15
C ALA A 166 11.76 -10.86 19.16
N LEU A 167 11.92 -9.53 19.17
CA LEU A 167 11.27 -8.64 18.24
C LEU A 167 11.72 -8.91 16.80
N GLU A 168 13.03 -9.05 16.57
CA GLU A 168 13.57 -9.39 15.25
C GLU A 168 13.00 -10.72 14.74
N LYS A 169 12.95 -11.75 15.58
CA LYS A 169 12.33 -13.03 15.23
C LYS A 169 10.85 -12.88 14.86
N PHE A 170 10.08 -12.11 15.62
CA PHE A 170 8.69 -11.80 15.30
C PHE A 170 8.56 -11.09 13.95
N MET A 171 9.40 -10.11 13.69
CA MET A 171 9.41 -9.35 12.44
C MET A 171 9.71 -10.26 11.24
N ASN A 172 10.68 -11.16 11.35
CA ASN A 172 10.99 -12.13 10.29
C ASN A 172 9.83 -13.10 10.04
N VAL A 173 9.20 -13.65 11.08
CA VAL A 173 8.04 -14.55 10.92
C VAL A 173 6.84 -13.83 10.30
N SER A 174 6.72 -12.52 10.53
CA SER A 174 5.62 -11.70 10.02
C SER A 174 5.90 -11.07 8.65
N ASN A 175 7.06 -11.35 8.02
CA ASN A 175 7.53 -10.73 6.78
C ASN A 175 7.69 -9.20 6.86
N PHE A 176 8.31 -8.69 7.93
CA PHE A 176 8.61 -7.26 8.14
C PHE A 176 10.11 -6.95 8.07
N GLU A 177 10.89 -7.74 7.35
CA GLU A 177 12.36 -7.60 7.27
C GLU A 177 12.77 -6.25 6.69
N ASN A 178 12.01 -5.75 5.71
CA ASN A 178 12.17 -4.42 5.11
C ASN A 178 11.90 -3.25 6.08
N LYS A 179 11.31 -3.54 7.24
CA LYS A 179 11.01 -2.60 8.32
C LYS A 179 11.86 -2.84 9.56
N ALA A 180 12.70 -3.87 9.57
CA ALA A 180 13.61 -4.15 10.69
C ALA A 180 14.58 -3.00 10.94
N ARG A 181 14.86 -2.73 12.22
CA ARG A 181 15.74 -1.63 12.64
C ARG A 181 16.61 -2.07 13.82
N SER A 182 17.81 -1.51 13.89
CA SER A 182 18.78 -1.75 14.97
C SER A 182 19.09 -0.48 15.78
N ASP A 183 18.42 0.63 15.50
CA ASP A 183 18.66 1.95 16.11
C ASP A 183 17.78 2.25 17.34
N GLY A 184 17.18 1.20 17.93
CA GLY A 184 16.28 1.33 19.09
C GLY A 184 14.94 1.97 18.77
N THR A 185 14.51 1.95 17.50
CA THR A 185 13.19 2.42 17.09
C THR A 185 12.36 1.33 16.43
N ILE A 186 11.04 1.52 16.45
CA ILE A 186 10.05 0.67 15.79
C ILE A 186 9.08 1.55 14.99
N TRP A 187 8.62 1.05 13.85
CA TRP A 187 7.56 1.71 13.10
C TRP A 187 6.21 1.59 13.81
N GLN A 188 5.42 2.67 13.83
CA GLN A 188 4.05 2.66 14.36
C GLN A 188 3.22 1.53 13.75
N SER A 189 3.36 1.25 12.45
CA SER A 189 2.65 0.15 11.77
C SER A 189 2.98 -1.23 12.35
N VAL A 190 4.27 -1.50 12.62
CA VAL A 190 4.75 -2.76 13.20
C VAL A 190 4.29 -2.87 14.65
N LEU A 191 4.33 -1.77 15.40
CA LEU A 191 3.79 -1.72 16.75
C LEU A 191 2.30 -2.05 16.78
N ASP A 192 1.50 -1.41 15.92
CA ASP A 192 0.05 -1.64 15.86
C ASP A 192 -0.28 -3.07 15.46
N TYR A 193 0.47 -3.63 14.51
CA TYR A 193 0.34 -5.02 14.11
C TYR A 193 0.66 -5.97 15.27
N LEU A 194 1.81 -5.79 15.95
CA LEU A 194 2.21 -6.58 17.12
C LEU A 194 1.14 -6.54 18.21
N MET A 195 0.60 -5.34 18.51
CA MET A 195 -0.45 -5.17 19.51
C MET A 195 -1.76 -5.86 19.11
N LYS A 196 -2.08 -5.89 17.82
CA LYS A 196 -3.26 -6.58 17.31
C LYS A 196 -3.10 -8.09 17.44
N GLU A 197 -1.97 -8.65 17.04
CA GLU A 197 -1.71 -10.08 17.12
C GLU A 197 -1.75 -10.57 18.58
N ALA A 198 -1.12 -9.82 19.50
CA ALA A 198 -1.12 -10.15 20.93
C ALA A 198 -2.49 -10.05 21.61
N ARG A 199 -3.53 -9.50 20.95
CA ARG A 199 -4.91 -9.51 21.46
C ARG A 199 -5.71 -10.71 20.98
N VAL A 200 -5.26 -11.38 19.92
CA VAL A 200 -5.97 -12.49 19.27
C VAL A 200 -5.38 -13.84 19.69
N GLY A 201 -4.09 -13.89 20.02
CA GLY A 201 -3.42 -15.06 20.61
C GLY A 201 -3.62 -15.16 22.12
#